data_AF-A0A0C3PNU0-F1
#
_entry.id   AF-A0A0C3PNU0-F1
#
_cell.length_a   1.000
_cell.length_b   1.000
_cell.length_c   1.000
_cell.angle_alpha   90.00
_cell.angle_beta   90.00
_cell.angle_gamma   90.00
#
_symmetry.space_group_name_H-M   'P 1'
#
loop_
_entity.id
_entity.type
_entity.pdbx_description
1 polymer ?
#
loop_
_entity_poly.entity_id
_entity_poly.type
_entity_poly.pdbx_seq_one_letter_code
_entity_poly.pdbx_strand_id
1 'polypeptide(L)'
;MRIAFSVPHHQEYIRSGTPSEPILAEVAAMGMHRFDVDAVDVVGKELASGLIDGNTRTGLVARLLLIMAYDRALKNLHARERTSIASYSRAVPVRDFLQALVAEDYISDVLGCKPDEAGDPQVSLEEAFDGAFVRFSHFARNGVDNAIDTHAGLAAVARGMAIQCCEGRGSVDIVVPIVLKDEKLKEDVMSTMLIQVVNDRDGRVSPLDITAGSLGVFPRVHNGREEDQRPYIVIAMQLGAMASAKNAWFVGPSRTREVLSVPRIPLPCRPGDLTARSTHRAHPRYYINIEGCSHKVYGVISEADSPRFAGILAAGGLFSEHSRPELEAEVQELKPEWNRNRACYGWTDQPELWSSSKEGERIVQEKIVCGAATAEPWKFPARKNHQVENICET
;
A
#
# COMPACT_ATOMS: atom_id res chain seq x y z
N MET A 1 -4.95 1.59 23.04
CA MET A 1 -5.24 0.49 23.98
C MET A 1 -4.89 -0.81 23.29
N ARG A 2 -3.84 -1.49 23.73
CA ARG A 2 -3.41 -2.78 23.18
C ARG A 2 -3.93 -3.89 24.10
N ILE A 3 -4.60 -4.88 23.53
CA ILE A 3 -5.21 -6.01 24.24
C ILE A 3 -4.46 -7.28 23.88
N ALA A 4 -4.19 -8.11 24.88
CA ALA A 4 -3.69 -9.47 24.67
C ALA A 4 -4.85 -10.34 24.15
N PHE A 5 -4.70 -10.88 22.95
CA PHE A 5 -5.66 -11.79 22.34
C PHE A 5 -5.41 -13.23 22.75
N SER A 6 -4.14 -13.63 22.89
CA SER A 6 -3.77 -15.00 23.23
C SER A 6 -2.36 -15.06 23.81
N VAL A 7 -2.18 -15.91 24.80
CA VAL A 7 -0.88 -16.37 25.28
C VAL A 7 -0.76 -17.84 24.87
N PRO A 8 0.14 -18.21 23.95
CA PRO A 8 0.37 -19.60 23.56
C PRO A 8 0.78 -20.46 24.76
N HIS A 9 0.57 -21.77 24.66
CA HIS A 9 0.84 -22.71 25.76
C HIS A 9 2.30 -22.69 26.24
N HIS A 10 3.26 -22.47 25.33
CA HIS A 10 4.68 -22.38 25.66
C HIS A 10 5.07 -21.04 26.32
N GLN A 11 4.17 -20.04 26.35
CA GLN A 11 4.30 -18.75 27.05
C GLN A 11 5.50 -17.87 26.63
N GLU A 12 6.16 -18.17 25.52
CA GLU A 12 7.34 -17.41 25.08
C GLU A 12 7.01 -16.07 24.41
N TYR A 13 5.77 -15.91 23.93
CA TYR A 13 5.28 -14.66 23.34
C TYR A 13 3.80 -14.42 23.65
N ILE A 14 3.32 -13.19 23.44
CA ILE A 14 1.90 -12.84 23.57
C ILE A 14 1.42 -12.34 22.21
N ARG A 15 0.32 -12.90 21.72
CA ARG A 15 -0.41 -12.32 20.58
C ARG A 15 -1.29 -11.21 21.11
N SER A 16 -1.01 -9.98 20.70
CA SER A 16 -1.74 -8.79 21.13
C SER A 16 -1.94 -7.84 19.96
N GLY A 17 -2.95 -6.99 20.06
CA GLY A 17 -3.23 -5.95 19.07
C GLY A 17 -4.24 -4.95 19.59
N THR A 18 -4.59 -4.00 18.74
CA THR A 18 -5.68 -3.06 19.02
C THR A 18 -6.93 -3.62 18.34
N PRO A 19 -7.96 -4.04 19.08
CA PRO A 19 -9.22 -4.43 18.44
C PRO A 19 -9.78 -3.26 17.63
N SER A 20 -10.60 -3.56 16.62
CA SER A 20 -11.30 -2.52 15.86
C SER A 20 -12.37 -1.88 16.74
N GLU A 21 -11.95 -0.93 17.57
CA GLU A 21 -12.80 -0.12 18.44
C GLU A 21 -12.90 1.28 17.84
N PRO A 22 -14.00 1.61 17.15
CA PRO A 22 -14.15 2.89 16.47
C PRO A 22 -14.04 4.07 17.44
N ILE A 23 -14.48 3.87 18.69
CA ILE A 23 -14.41 4.87 19.77
C ILE A 23 -12.95 5.17 20.13
N LEU A 24 -12.10 4.14 20.20
CA LEU A 24 -10.69 4.33 20.54
C LEU A 24 -9.95 5.06 19.42
N ALA A 25 -10.26 4.72 18.17
CA ALA A 25 -9.71 5.41 17.00
C ALA A 25 -10.13 6.90 16.98
N GLU A 26 -11.40 7.19 17.27
CA GLU A 26 -11.92 8.56 17.40
C GLU A 26 -11.17 9.34 18.48
N VAL A 27 -11.07 8.78 19.70
CA VAL A 27 -10.39 9.43 20.82
C VAL A 27 -8.90 9.62 20.53
N ALA A 28 -8.26 8.67 19.84
CA ALA A 28 -6.87 8.81 19.42
C ALA A 28 -6.69 9.96 18.43
N ALA A 29 -7.53 10.05 17.39
CA ALA A 29 -7.48 11.14 16.41
C ALA A 29 -7.75 12.51 17.07
N MET A 30 -8.75 12.59 17.96
CA MET A 30 -9.01 13.79 18.76
C MET A 30 -7.81 14.18 19.63
N GLY A 31 -7.18 13.20 20.27
CA GLY A 31 -5.98 13.42 21.09
C GLY A 31 -4.81 13.91 20.24
N MET A 32 -4.55 13.25 19.12
CA MET A 32 -3.49 13.65 18.19
C MET A 32 -3.67 15.09 17.71
N HIS A 33 -4.91 15.49 17.39
CA HIS A 33 -5.17 16.87 16.99
C HIS A 33 -5.04 17.86 18.16
N ARG A 34 -5.60 17.54 19.33
CA ARG A 34 -5.58 18.42 20.51
C ARG A 34 -4.18 18.67 21.03
N PHE A 35 -3.31 17.68 20.95
CA PHE A 35 -1.94 17.74 21.46
C PHE A 35 -0.91 17.96 20.34
N ASP A 36 -1.36 18.26 19.11
CA ASP A 36 -0.52 18.49 17.94
C ASP A 36 0.55 17.38 17.73
N VAL A 37 0.09 16.13 17.84
CA VAL A 37 0.96 14.95 17.70
C VAL A 37 1.31 14.77 16.23
N ASP A 38 2.60 14.87 15.94
CA ASP A 38 3.16 14.56 14.63
C ASP A 38 3.23 13.04 14.42
N ALA A 39 2.28 12.52 13.64
CA ALA A 39 2.18 11.09 13.33
C ALA A 39 3.44 10.55 12.61
N VAL A 40 4.07 11.36 11.76
CA VAL A 40 5.27 10.97 11.00
C VAL A 40 6.45 10.83 11.95
N ASP A 41 6.58 11.74 12.92
CA ASP A 41 7.62 11.69 13.96
C ASP A 41 7.48 10.46 14.83
N VAL A 42 6.26 10.20 15.31
CA VAL A 42 5.96 9.03 16.14
C VAL A 42 6.29 7.74 15.38
N VAL A 43 5.81 7.60 14.15
CA VAL A 43 6.11 6.40 13.33
C VAL A 43 7.60 6.25 13.07
N GLY A 44 8.30 7.34 12.75
CA GLY A 44 9.75 7.32 12.54
C GLY A 44 10.52 6.86 13.77
N LYS A 45 10.16 7.35 14.96
CA LYS A 45 10.76 6.95 16.24
C LYS A 45 10.51 5.48 16.57
N GLU A 46 9.28 5.01 16.40
CA GLU A 46 8.92 3.62 16.67
C GLU A 46 9.62 2.64 15.70
N LEU A 47 9.78 3.02 14.43
CA LEU A 47 10.58 2.24 13.48
C LEU A 47 12.06 2.21 13.86
N ALA A 48 12.63 3.35 14.25
CA ALA A 48 14.03 3.44 14.68
C ALA A 48 14.32 2.63 15.96
N SER A 49 13.29 2.37 16.77
CA SER A 49 13.41 1.54 17.98
C SER A 49 13.44 0.03 17.70
N GLY A 50 13.23 -0.39 16.45
CA GLY A 50 13.18 -1.82 16.07
C GLY A 50 11.89 -2.53 16.48
N LEU A 51 10.88 -1.80 16.97
CA LEU A 51 9.60 -2.38 17.42
C LEU A 51 8.67 -2.78 16.26
N ILE A 52 8.99 -2.38 15.03
CA ILE A 52 8.20 -2.65 13.82
C ILE A 52 9.10 -3.34 12.78
N ASP A 53 8.62 -4.47 12.26
CA ASP A 53 9.32 -5.23 11.21
C ASP A 53 9.56 -4.37 9.97
N GLY A 54 10.83 -4.25 9.56
CA GLY A 54 11.27 -3.46 8.41
C GLY A 54 10.64 -3.87 7.09
N ASN A 55 10.22 -5.13 6.95
CA ASN A 55 9.52 -5.62 5.75
C ASN A 55 8.12 -5.03 5.58
N THR A 56 7.59 -4.36 6.60
CA THR A 56 6.25 -3.74 6.58
C THR A 56 6.27 -2.23 6.39
N ARG A 57 7.45 -1.62 6.19
CA ARG A 57 7.63 -0.15 6.08
C ARG A 57 6.80 0.48 4.98
N THR A 58 6.83 -0.07 3.76
CA THR A 58 6.09 0.47 2.62
C THR A 58 4.59 0.44 2.85
N GLY A 59 4.06 -0.68 3.35
CA GLY A 59 2.64 -0.81 3.71
C GLY A 59 2.23 0.04 4.92
N LEU A 60 3.15 0.33 5.84
CA LEU A 60 2.93 1.27 6.93
C LEU A 60 2.84 2.71 6.42
N VAL A 61 3.73 3.12 5.52
CA VAL A 61 3.71 4.45 4.89
C VAL A 61 2.43 4.65 4.10
N ALA A 62 2.03 3.66 3.29
CA ALA A 62 0.77 3.72 2.55
C ALA A 62 -0.43 3.98 3.49
N ARG A 63 -0.54 3.22 4.58
CA ARG A 63 -1.60 3.42 5.59
C ARG A 63 -1.53 4.78 6.26
N LEU A 64 -0.33 5.27 6.58
CA LEU A 64 -0.13 6.60 7.17
C LEU A 64 -0.60 7.70 6.21
N LEU A 65 -0.23 7.64 4.93
CA LEU A 65 -0.68 8.59 3.90
C LEU A 65 -2.20 8.64 3.78
N LEU A 66 -2.85 7.47 3.77
CA LEU A 66 -4.31 7.35 3.67
C LEU A 66 -5.02 7.94 4.90
N ILE A 67 -4.55 7.66 6.12
CA ILE A 67 -5.11 8.26 7.35
C ILE A 67 -4.90 9.78 7.36
N MET A 68 -3.70 10.25 7.02
CA MET A 68 -3.42 11.69 6.95
C MET A 68 -4.32 12.40 5.92
N ALA A 69 -4.60 11.75 4.79
CA ALA A 69 -5.47 12.30 3.75
C ALA A 69 -6.90 12.40 4.24
N TYR A 70 -7.39 11.37 4.92
CA TYR A 70 -8.71 11.36 5.53
C TYR A 70 -8.86 12.46 6.60
N ASP A 71 -7.90 12.56 7.52
CA ASP A 71 -7.90 13.58 8.58
C ASP A 71 -7.84 15.00 8.00
N ARG A 72 -7.04 15.21 6.94
CA ARG A 72 -6.96 16.49 6.25
C ARG A 72 -8.27 16.84 5.55
N ALA A 73 -8.88 15.89 4.85
CA ALA A 73 -10.16 16.10 4.19
C ALA A 73 -11.28 16.45 5.21
N LEU A 74 -11.29 15.78 6.37
CA LEU A 74 -12.18 16.13 7.49
C LEU A 74 -11.93 17.53 8.04
N LYS A 75 -10.67 17.92 8.26
CA LYS A 75 -10.32 19.27 8.72
C LYS A 75 -10.84 20.32 7.73
N ASN A 76 -10.66 20.09 6.43
CA ASN A 76 -11.16 20.98 5.38
C ASN A 76 -12.70 21.04 5.36
N LEU A 77 -13.38 19.91 5.61
CA LEU A 77 -14.84 19.87 5.73
C LEU A 77 -15.32 20.67 6.96
N HIS A 78 -14.72 20.47 8.13
CA HIS A 78 -15.05 21.21 9.35
C HIS A 78 -14.84 22.72 9.19
N ALA A 79 -13.76 23.13 8.52
CA ALA A 79 -13.50 24.53 8.21
C ALA A 79 -14.59 25.15 7.32
N ARG A 80 -15.09 24.40 6.33
CA ARG A 80 -16.19 24.81 5.45
C ARG A 80 -17.54 24.89 6.19
N GLU A 81 -17.83 23.90 7.02
CA GLU A 81 -19.10 23.79 7.77
C GLU A 81 -19.14 24.65 9.04
N ARG A 82 -18.01 25.21 9.48
CA ARG A 82 -17.85 25.98 10.74
C ARG A 82 -18.30 25.20 11.98
N THR A 83 -18.09 23.88 11.99
CA THR A 83 -18.42 23.01 13.12
C THR A 83 -17.32 23.06 14.17
N SER A 84 -17.68 23.28 15.44
CA SER A 84 -16.71 23.40 16.55
C SER A 84 -16.23 22.05 17.13
N ILE A 85 -16.89 20.94 16.77
CA ILE A 85 -16.55 19.61 17.28
C ILE A 85 -15.87 18.82 16.17
N ALA A 86 -14.58 18.53 16.34
CA ALA A 86 -13.86 17.66 15.43
C ALA A 86 -14.30 16.22 15.65
N SER A 87 -15.09 15.66 14.71
CA SER A 87 -15.41 14.24 14.69
C SER A 87 -14.68 13.54 13.55
N TYR A 88 -13.86 12.56 13.92
CA TYR A 88 -12.96 11.83 13.02
C TYR A 88 -13.56 10.54 12.47
N SER A 89 -14.80 10.24 12.86
CA SER A 89 -15.57 9.08 12.42
C SER A 89 -16.65 9.45 11.41
N ARG A 90 -16.74 10.73 11.04
CA ARG A 90 -17.64 11.24 10.00
C ARG A 90 -17.19 10.81 8.62
N ALA A 91 -18.13 10.53 7.73
CA ALA A 91 -17.86 10.26 6.33
C ALA A 91 -17.26 11.49 5.62
N VAL A 92 -16.43 11.23 4.61
CA VAL A 92 -15.78 12.24 3.76
C VAL A 92 -16.12 11.96 2.30
N PRO A 93 -16.52 12.95 1.50
CA PRO A 93 -16.73 12.77 0.07
C PRO A 93 -15.47 12.18 -0.62
N VAL A 94 -15.65 11.25 -1.55
CA VAL A 94 -14.52 10.62 -2.28
C VAL A 94 -13.63 11.69 -2.93
N ARG A 95 -14.25 12.73 -3.51
CA ARG A 95 -13.57 13.90 -4.08
C ARG A 95 -12.64 14.60 -3.09
N ASP A 96 -13.15 14.92 -1.91
CA ASP A 96 -12.39 15.63 -0.87
C ASP A 96 -11.24 14.76 -0.32
N PHE A 97 -11.46 13.44 -0.21
CA PHE A 97 -10.43 12.50 0.18
C PHE A 97 -9.30 12.41 -0.85
N LEU A 98 -9.63 12.27 -2.15
CA LEU A 98 -8.64 12.24 -3.22
C LEU A 98 -7.88 13.57 -3.34
N GLN A 99 -8.57 14.71 -3.19
CA GLN A 99 -7.94 16.03 -3.17
C GLN A 99 -6.98 16.21 -2.00
N ALA A 100 -7.25 15.61 -0.84
CA ALA A 100 -6.31 15.63 0.26
C ALA A 100 -5.11 14.68 0.01
N LEU A 101 -5.35 13.51 -0.60
CA LEU A 101 -4.33 12.48 -0.83
C LEU A 101 -3.33 12.90 -1.92
N VAL A 102 -3.82 13.38 -3.06
CA VAL A 102 -3.04 13.69 -4.26
C VAL A 102 -2.55 15.14 -4.21
N ALA A 103 -1.35 15.40 -4.73
CA ALA A 103 -0.83 16.77 -4.86
C ALA A 103 -1.72 17.62 -5.78
N GLU A 104 -1.82 18.92 -5.45
CA GLU A 104 -2.72 19.86 -6.14
C GLU A 104 -2.48 19.90 -7.66
N ASP A 105 -1.23 19.76 -8.09
CA ASP A 105 -0.86 19.79 -9.52
C ASP A 105 -1.49 18.65 -10.34
N TYR A 106 -1.88 17.53 -9.69
CA TYR A 106 -2.40 16.33 -10.35
C TYR A 106 -3.89 16.09 -10.10
N ILE A 107 -4.54 16.84 -9.19
CA ILE A 107 -5.91 16.51 -8.78
C ILE A 107 -6.92 16.63 -9.93
N SER A 108 -6.73 17.62 -10.82
CA SER A 108 -7.61 17.81 -11.98
C SER A 108 -7.56 16.61 -12.92
N ASP A 109 -6.36 16.04 -13.15
CA ASP A 109 -6.18 14.87 -13.99
C ASP A 109 -6.80 13.61 -13.35
N VAL A 110 -6.62 13.46 -12.02
CA VAL A 110 -7.19 12.33 -11.26
C VAL A 110 -8.72 12.36 -11.28
N LEU A 111 -9.34 13.51 -11.00
CA LEU A 111 -10.79 13.67 -11.01
C LEU A 111 -11.38 13.55 -12.43
N GLY A 112 -10.64 14.01 -13.45
CA GLY A 112 -11.00 13.89 -14.86
C GLY A 112 -10.78 12.50 -15.47
N CYS A 113 -10.15 11.57 -14.74
CA CYS A 113 -9.83 10.22 -15.22
C CYS A 113 -11.07 9.49 -15.74
N LYS A 114 -10.91 8.77 -16.85
CA LYS A 114 -11.94 7.89 -17.44
C LYS A 114 -11.65 6.42 -17.09
N PRO A 115 -12.66 5.53 -17.14
CA PRO A 115 -12.43 4.12 -16.84
C PRO A 115 -11.58 3.43 -17.92
N ASP A 116 -10.77 2.44 -17.52
CA ASP A 116 -9.73 1.78 -18.35
C ASP A 116 -10.26 1.03 -19.58
N GLU A 117 -11.42 0.41 -19.43
CA GLU A 117 -12.04 -0.38 -20.49
C GLU A 117 -13.18 0.43 -21.14
N ALA A 118 -13.46 0.13 -22.41
CA ALA A 118 -14.52 0.71 -23.24
C ALA A 118 -15.96 0.40 -22.74
N GLY A 119 -16.17 0.33 -21.42
CA GLY A 119 -17.47 0.27 -20.79
C GLY A 119 -18.14 1.65 -20.79
N ASP A 120 -19.41 1.67 -21.16
CA ASP A 120 -20.33 2.79 -20.97
C ASP A 120 -20.83 2.73 -19.51
N PRO A 121 -20.74 3.80 -18.71
CA PRO A 121 -20.41 5.17 -19.10
C PRO A 121 -18.94 5.56 -19.02
N GLN A 122 -18.46 6.23 -20.08
CA GLN A 122 -17.17 6.95 -20.16
C GLN A 122 -17.25 8.31 -19.44
N VAL A 123 -17.79 8.30 -18.23
CA VAL A 123 -17.85 9.47 -17.35
C VAL A 123 -16.55 9.63 -16.59
N SER A 124 -16.29 10.83 -16.10
CA SER A 124 -15.12 11.11 -15.27
C SER A 124 -15.25 10.45 -13.90
N LEU A 125 -14.14 10.28 -13.19
CA LEU A 125 -14.14 9.81 -11.80
C LEU A 125 -15.02 10.70 -10.93
N GLU A 126 -14.91 12.02 -11.10
CA GLU A 126 -15.73 13.00 -10.35
C GLU A 126 -17.23 12.78 -10.56
N GLU A 127 -17.67 12.58 -11.81
CA GLU A 127 -19.07 12.31 -12.13
C GLU A 127 -19.52 10.92 -11.64
N ALA A 128 -18.70 9.90 -11.80
CA ALA A 128 -19.04 8.52 -11.42
C ALA A 128 -19.20 8.33 -9.91
N PHE A 129 -18.47 9.12 -9.13
CA PHE A 129 -18.48 9.09 -7.67
C PHE A 129 -19.15 10.34 -7.07
N ASP A 130 -20.00 11.04 -7.83
CA ASP A 130 -20.77 12.16 -7.31
C ASP A 130 -21.64 11.73 -6.12
N GLY A 131 -21.51 12.46 -5.01
CA GLY A 131 -22.18 12.15 -3.75
C GLY A 131 -21.68 10.88 -3.04
N ALA A 132 -20.66 10.19 -3.56
CA ALA A 132 -20.06 9.05 -2.90
C ALA A 132 -19.12 9.48 -1.77
N PHE A 133 -18.98 8.64 -0.75
CA PHE A 133 -18.12 8.91 0.39
C PHE A 133 -17.32 7.69 0.86
N VAL A 134 -16.21 7.98 1.53
CA VAL A 134 -15.43 7.01 2.31
C VAL A 134 -15.61 7.27 3.80
N ARG A 135 -15.52 6.23 4.62
CA ARG A 135 -15.58 6.35 6.08
C ARG A 135 -14.63 5.35 6.74
N PHE A 136 -13.48 5.82 7.21
CA PHE A 136 -12.55 5.00 7.97
C PHE A 136 -11.68 5.84 8.91
N SER A 137 -11.38 5.33 10.10
CA SER A 137 -10.46 5.96 11.07
C SER A 137 -9.26 5.07 11.42
N HIS A 138 -9.29 3.82 10.98
CA HIS A 138 -8.26 2.82 11.27
C HIS A 138 -8.27 1.70 10.23
N PHE A 139 -7.24 0.85 10.28
CA PHE A 139 -7.13 -0.35 9.45
C PHE A 139 -7.38 -1.60 10.30
N ALA A 140 -8.25 -2.49 9.81
CA ALA A 140 -8.45 -3.81 10.36
C ALA A 140 -7.79 -4.86 9.47
N ARG A 141 -7.05 -5.80 10.07
CA ARG A 141 -6.44 -6.90 9.33
C ARG A 141 -7.50 -7.89 8.87
N ASN A 142 -7.50 -8.20 7.57
CA ASN A 142 -8.38 -9.22 7.01
C ASN A 142 -7.93 -10.62 7.43
N GLY A 143 -8.87 -11.52 7.67
CA GLY A 143 -8.57 -12.94 7.88
C GLY A 143 -7.99 -13.56 6.62
N VAL A 144 -7.17 -14.61 6.78
CA VAL A 144 -6.51 -15.28 5.65
C VAL A 144 -7.53 -15.79 4.64
N ASP A 145 -8.66 -16.33 5.08
CA ASP A 145 -9.69 -16.94 4.22
C ASP A 145 -10.88 -16.04 3.88
N ASN A 146 -10.82 -14.77 4.25
CA ASN A 146 -11.94 -13.86 4.07
C ASN A 146 -12.01 -13.35 2.61
N ALA A 147 -13.23 -13.26 2.08
CA ALA A 147 -13.49 -12.57 0.83
C ALA A 147 -13.25 -11.05 0.97
N ILE A 148 -12.92 -10.41 -0.15
CA ILE A 148 -12.85 -8.94 -0.29
C ILE A 148 -14.02 -8.54 -1.18
N ASP A 149 -15.22 -8.54 -0.60
CA ASP A 149 -16.46 -8.24 -1.29
C ASP A 149 -17.20 -7.04 -0.68
N THR A 150 -18.26 -6.59 -1.35
CA THR A 150 -19.11 -5.49 -0.92
C THR A 150 -19.84 -5.76 0.40
N HIS A 151 -20.05 -7.02 0.80
CA HIS A 151 -20.58 -7.35 2.13
C HIS A 151 -19.56 -7.08 3.24
N ALA A 152 -18.30 -7.45 3.02
CA ALA A 152 -17.21 -7.07 3.91
C ALA A 152 -17.03 -5.55 3.95
N GLY A 153 -17.14 -4.88 2.79
CA GLY A 153 -17.12 -3.42 2.67
C GLY A 153 -18.22 -2.75 3.49
N LEU A 154 -19.45 -3.26 3.43
CA LEU A 154 -20.59 -2.77 4.22
C LEU A 154 -20.31 -2.82 5.73
N ALA A 155 -19.82 -3.96 6.23
CA ALA A 155 -19.45 -4.11 7.63
C ALA A 155 -18.29 -3.18 8.03
N ALA A 156 -17.32 -3.01 7.13
CA ALA A 156 -16.18 -2.14 7.32
C ALA A 156 -16.58 -0.65 7.42
N VAL A 157 -17.48 -0.17 6.54
CA VAL A 157 -18.05 1.19 6.67
C VAL A 157 -18.80 1.35 7.97
N ALA A 158 -19.64 0.41 8.36
CA ALA A 158 -20.39 0.50 9.62
C ALA A 158 -19.45 0.64 10.83
N ARG A 159 -18.30 -0.04 10.79
CA ARG A 159 -17.25 0.00 11.82
C ARG A 159 -16.25 1.15 11.63
N GLY A 160 -16.34 1.93 10.56
CA GLY A 160 -15.39 3.01 10.27
C GLY A 160 -13.96 2.49 10.10
N MET A 161 -13.78 1.38 9.39
CA MET A 161 -12.47 0.78 9.13
C MET A 161 -12.20 0.58 7.64
N ALA A 162 -10.95 0.76 7.25
CA ALA A 162 -10.41 0.22 6.01
C ALA A 162 -9.82 -1.17 6.28
N ILE A 163 -9.69 -1.99 5.24
CA ILE A 163 -9.25 -3.38 5.36
C ILE A 163 -7.79 -3.47 4.91
N GLN A 164 -6.94 -4.04 5.75
CA GLN A 164 -5.57 -4.42 5.42
C GLN A 164 -5.56 -5.90 5.02
N CYS A 165 -5.17 -6.19 3.79
CA CYS A 165 -5.11 -7.55 3.27
C CYS A 165 -3.88 -8.29 3.84
N CYS A 166 -3.99 -9.62 3.99
CA CYS A 166 -2.88 -10.45 4.44
C CYS A 166 -1.85 -10.67 3.32
N GLU A 167 -0.58 -10.70 3.68
CA GLU A 167 0.52 -11.04 2.77
C GLU A 167 0.30 -12.41 2.10
N GLY A 168 0.50 -12.46 0.78
CA GLY A 168 0.44 -13.70 -0.01
C GLY A 168 -0.89 -13.97 -0.72
N ARG A 169 -1.92 -13.13 -0.55
CA ARG A 169 -3.15 -13.19 -1.35
C ARG A 169 -3.28 -11.99 -2.28
N GLY A 170 -2.91 -12.20 -3.54
CA GLY A 170 -3.28 -11.31 -4.63
C GLY A 170 -2.53 -9.98 -4.68
N SER A 171 -2.90 -9.19 -5.68
CA SER A 171 -2.31 -7.91 -6.04
C SER A 171 -2.86 -6.71 -5.24
N VAL A 172 -3.62 -6.93 -4.16
CA VAL A 172 -4.23 -5.85 -3.35
C VAL A 172 -3.76 -5.93 -1.90
N ASP A 173 -3.23 -4.83 -1.38
CA ASP A 173 -2.70 -4.74 -0.01
C ASP A 173 -3.69 -4.03 0.94
N ILE A 174 -4.47 -3.07 0.43
CA ILE A 174 -5.42 -2.27 1.20
C ILE A 174 -6.73 -2.12 0.42
N VAL A 175 -7.86 -2.13 1.14
CA VAL A 175 -9.20 -1.94 0.58
C VAL A 175 -9.90 -0.85 1.39
N VAL A 176 -10.27 0.23 0.73
CA VAL A 176 -11.06 1.32 1.33
C VAL A 176 -12.49 1.23 0.77
N PRO A 177 -13.49 0.87 1.60
CA PRO A 177 -14.87 0.81 1.15
C PRO A 177 -15.40 2.19 0.74
N ILE A 178 -16.20 2.22 -0.32
CA ILE A 178 -16.90 3.42 -0.81
C ILE A 178 -18.40 3.17 -0.68
N VAL A 179 -19.14 4.15 -0.16
CA VAL A 179 -20.60 4.17 -0.25
C VAL A 179 -20.99 5.08 -1.41
N LEU A 180 -21.63 4.49 -2.42
CA LEU A 180 -22.27 5.20 -3.52
C LEU A 180 -23.58 5.84 -3.04
N LYS A 181 -24.04 6.85 -3.76
CA LYS A 181 -25.20 7.69 -3.40
C LYS A 181 -26.47 6.86 -3.13
N ASP A 182 -26.88 6.77 -1.85
CA ASP A 182 -28.20 6.29 -1.42
C ASP A 182 -28.50 6.79 0.02
N GLU A 183 -29.78 6.90 0.36
CA GLU A 183 -30.25 7.31 1.69
C GLU A 183 -30.04 6.22 2.75
N LYS A 184 -29.91 4.96 2.35
CA LYS A 184 -29.74 3.82 3.27
C LYS A 184 -28.52 2.98 2.94
N LEU A 185 -27.77 2.63 3.98
CA LEU A 185 -26.61 1.77 3.89
C LEU A 185 -27.05 0.30 3.69
N LYS A 186 -26.70 -0.27 2.54
CA LYS A 186 -26.97 -1.66 2.12
C LYS A 186 -25.86 -2.09 1.15
N GLU A 187 -25.80 -3.38 0.81
CA GLU A 187 -24.69 -3.91 -0.01
C GLU A 187 -24.67 -3.35 -1.43
N ASP A 188 -25.82 -3.17 -2.06
CA ASP A 188 -25.97 -2.71 -3.45
C ASP A 188 -25.46 -1.28 -3.70
N VAL A 189 -25.24 -0.49 -2.64
CA VAL A 189 -24.67 0.86 -2.73
C VAL A 189 -23.18 0.87 -2.36
N MET A 190 -22.60 -0.29 -2.07
CA MET A 190 -21.18 -0.40 -1.79
C MET A 190 -20.38 -0.51 -3.08
N SER A 191 -19.25 0.20 -3.07
CA SER A 191 -18.13 0.00 -3.97
C SER A 191 -16.83 0.00 -3.16
N THR A 192 -15.69 0.03 -3.82
CA THR A 192 -14.38 -0.06 -3.19
C THR A 192 -13.32 0.72 -3.94
N MET A 193 -12.33 1.17 -3.19
CA MET A 193 -11.02 1.59 -3.67
C MET A 193 -10.01 0.49 -3.30
N LEU A 194 -9.48 -0.17 -4.31
CA LEU A 194 -8.47 -1.22 -4.17
C LEU A 194 -7.09 -0.59 -4.29
N ILE A 195 -6.22 -0.81 -3.30
CA ILE A 195 -4.91 -0.18 -3.24
C ILE A 195 -3.84 -1.26 -3.21
N GLN A 196 -2.94 -1.19 -4.18
CA GLN A 196 -1.72 -1.98 -4.21
C GLN A 196 -0.54 -1.12 -3.77
N VAL A 197 0.25 -1.63 -2.84
CA VAL A 197 1.50 -1.02 -2.42
C VAL A 197 2.63 -1.72 -3.12
N VAL A 198 3.19 -1.07 -4.14
CA VAL A 198 4.24 -1.65 -4.99
C VAL A 198 5.59 -1.37 -4.36
N ASN A 199 6.39 -2.41 -4.19
CA ASN A 199 7.78 -2.33 -3.76
C ASN A 199 8.67 -2.86 -4.89
N ASP A 200 9.69 -2.09 -5.29
CA ASP A 200 10.60 -2.39 -6.41
C ASP A 200 11.29 -3.78 -6.30
N ARG A 201 11.32 -4.36 -5.10
CA ARG A 201 12.01 -5.61 -4.80
C ARG A 201 11.21 -6.87 -5.11
N ASP A 202 9.88 -6.80 -5.27
CA ASP A 202 9.05 -8.01 -5.13
C ASP A 202 8.63 -8.68 -6.45
N GLY A 203 8.97 -8.15 -7.63
CA GLY A 203 8.57 -8.78 -8.91
C GLY A 203 7.08 -9.12 -9.01
N ARG A 204 6.22 -8.35 -8.33
CA ARG A 204 4.79 -8.62 -8.19
C ARG A 204 4.05 -8.43 -9.51
N VAL A 205 2.88 -9.08 -9.55
CA VAL A 205 1.82 -8.92 -10.57
C VAL A 205 1.60 -7.43 -10.84
N SER A 206 1.49 -7.08 -12.12
CA SER A 206 1.27 -5.71 -12.56
C SER A 206 -0.01 -5.16 -11.91
N PRO A 207 -0.02 -3.91 -11.40
CA PRO A 207 -1.24 -3.30 -10.88
C PRO A 207 -2.40 -3.29 -11.89
N LEU A 208 -2.09 -3.38 -13.18
CA LEU A 208 -3.03 -3.49 -14.29
C LEU A 208 -3.85 -4.79 -14.28
N ASP A 209 -3.42 -5.84 -13.57
CA ASP A 209 -4.11 -7.13 -13.52
C ASP A 209 -5.17 -7.20 -12.40
N ILE A 210 -5.30 -6.15 -11.57
CA ILE A 210 -6.33 -6.06 -10.53
C ILE A 210 -7.67 -5.76 -11.19
N THR A 211 -8.60 -6.72 -11.17
CA THR A 211 -9.99 -6.51 -11.61
C THR A 211 -10.97 -6.92 -10.53
N ALA A 212 -12.06 -6.16 -10.39
CA ALA A 212 -13.13 -6.49 -9.44
C ALA A 212 -13.72 -7.89 -9.69
N GLY A 213 -13.79 -8.31 -10.95
CA GLY A 213 -14.31 -9.62 -11.36
C GLY A 213 -13.40 -10.79 -10.93
N SER A 214 -12.08 -10.66 -11.06
CA SER A 214 -11.14 -11.72 -10.63
C SER A 214 -11.09 -11.88 -9.11
N LEU A 215 -11.31 -10.79 -8.38
CA LEU A 215 -11.35 -10.76 -6.93
C LEU A 215 -12.73 -11.12 -6.34
N GLY A 216 -13.78 -11.15 -7.16
CA GLY A 216 -15.15 -11.38 -6.69
C GLY A 216 -15.69 -10.27 -5.79
N VAL A 217 -15.28 -9.02 -6.04
CA VAL A 217 -15.65 -7.86 -5.22
C VAL A 217 -17.16 -7.64 -5.19
N PHE A 218 -17.78 -7.73 -6.36
CA PHE A 218 -19.22 -7.56 -6.52
C PHE A 218 -19.91 -8.94 -6.60
N PRO A 219 -21.10 -9.09 -5.97
CA PRO A 219 -21.86 -10.33 -6.06
C PRO A 219 -22.21 -10.63 -7.52
N ARG A 220 -22.09 -11.90 -7.90
CA ARG A 220 -22.53 -12.34 -9.22
C ARG A 220 -24.05 -12.18 -9.31
N VAL A 221 -24.53 -11.47 -10.33
CA VAL A 221 -25.98 -11.35 -10.57
C VAL A 221 -26.54 -12.72 -10.93
N HIS A 222 -27.30 -13.32 -10.01
CA HIS A 222 -28.12 -14.48 -10.29
C HIS A 222 -29.52 -13.98 -10.67
N ASN A 223 -30.00 -14.33 -11.87
CA ASN A 223 -31.38 -14.18 -12.33
C ASN A 223 -31.81 -12.83 -12.95
N GLY A 224 -31.13 -12.38 -14.01
CA GLY A 224 -31.73 -11.44 -14.98
C GLY A 224 -32.09 -10.03 -14.46
N ARG A 225 -31.56 -9.61 -13.31
CA ARG A 225 -31.54 -8.19 -12.91
C ARG A 225 -30.56 -7.42 -13.80
N GLU A 226 -30.78 -6.11 -13.92
CA GLU A 226 -29.87 -5.17 -14.57
C GLU A 226 -28.41 -5.51 -14.24
N GLU A 227 -27.55 -5.48 -15.25
CA GLU A 227 -26.13 -5.77 -15.08
C GLU A 227 -25.56 -4.81 -14.03
N ASP A 228 -24.98 -5.37 -12.96
CA ASP A 228 -24.30 -4.59 -11.95
C ASP A 228 -23.07 -3.92 -12.59
N GLN A 229 -23.13 -2.59 -12.73
CA GLN A 229 -22.08 -1.76 -13.36
C GLN A 229 -21.48 -0.76 -12.38
N ARG A 230 -21.47 -1.10 -11.08
CA ARG A 230 -20.91 -0.21 -10.06
C ARG A 230 -19.44 0.11 -10.36
N PRO A 231 -19.06 1.39 -10.43
CA PRO A 231 -17.68 1.79 -10.69
C PRO A 231 -16.81 1.53 -9.46
N TYR A 232 -15.52 1.28 -9.63
CA TYR A 232 -14.54 1.11 -8.55
C TYR A 232 -13.22 1.80 -8.88
N ILE A 233 -12.44 2.10 -7.85
CA ILE A 233 -11.13 2.78 -7.98
C ILE A 233 -10.01 1.77 -7.72
N VAL A 234 -8.94 1.84 -8.50
CA VAL A 234 -7.69 1.14 -8.24
C VAL A 234 -6.56 2.15 -8.11
N ILE A 235 -5.81 2.10 -7.02
CA ILE A 235 -4.63 2.95 -6.81
C ILE A 235 -3.39 2.06 -6.65
N ALA A 236 -2.40 2.27 -7.51
CA ALA A 236 -1.06 1.72 -7.32
C ALA A 236 -0.17 2.77 -6.66
N MET A 237 0.32 2.46 -5.46
CA MET A 237 1.25 3.33 -4.70
C MET A 237 2.67 2.78 -4.82
N GLN A 238 3.47 3.34 -5.72
CA GLN A 238 4.89 2.97 -5.92
C GLN A 238 5.78 3.84 -5.04
N LEU A 239 5.82 3.52 -3.75
CA LEU A 239 6.51 4.31 -2.73
C LEU A 239 8.03 4.06 -2.69
N GLY A 240 8.50 2.94 -3.25
CA GLY A 240 9.91 2.53 -3.22
C GLY A 240 10.83 3.24 -4.22
N ALA A 241 10.28 4.00 -5.18
CA ALA A 241 11.03 4.61 -6.28
C ALA A 241 11.91 5.82 -5.87
N MET A 242 12.18 6.00 -4.59
CA MET A 242 13.03 7.10 -4.10
C MET A 242 14.50 6.77 -4.31
N ALA A 243 15.20 7.67 -5.00
CA ALA A 243 16.65 7.65 -5.08
C ALA A 243 17.23 7.57 -3.66
N SER A 244 18.13 6.62 -3.44
CA SER A 244 18.86 6.41 -2.19
C SER A 244 19.42 7.74 -1.66
N ALA A 245 18.71 8.34 -0.70
CA ALA A 245 19.16 9.56 -0.05
C ALA A 245 20.28 9.17 0.92
N LYS A 246 21.51 9.57 0.60
CA LYS A 246 22.75 9.28 1.37
C LYS A 246 22.80 9.82 2.80
N ASN A 247 21.72 10.40 3.32
CA ASN A 247 21.69 11.08 4.62
C ASN A 247 20.58 10.51 5.51
N ALA A 248 20.66 9.23 5.89
CA ALA A 248 19.83 8.68 6.95
C ALA A 248 20.56 8.83 8.30
N TRP A 249 20.41 9.99 8.94
CA TRP A 249 20.93 10.25 10.29
C TRP A 249 19.98 9.71 11.38
N PHE A 250 19.94 8.39 11.61
CA PHE A 250 19.32 7.87 12.83
C PHE A 250 20.07 6.65 13.35
N VAL A 251 20.84 6.86 14.43
CA VAL A 251 21.54 5.81 15.19
C VAL A 251 20.79 5.63 16.51
N GLY A 252 20.16 4.48 16.69
CA GLY A 252 19.56 4.05 17.95
C GLY A 252 20.01 2.63 18.29
N PRO A 253 20.32 2.30 19.56
CA PRO A 253 20.75 0.96 19.93
C PRO A 253 19.56 0.12 20.42
N SER A 254 19.45 -1.16 20.03
CA SER A 254 19.27 -2.27 21.01
C SER A 254 18.92 -3.65 20.44
N ARG A 255 19.70 -4.61 20.94
CA ARG A 255 19.37 -5.97 21.43
C ARG A 255 18.43 -6.85 20.58
N THR A 256 19.09 -7.78 19.89
CA THR A 256 18.52 -8.96 19.25
C THR A 256 17.94 -9.96 20.26
N ARG A 257 16.76 -10.51 19.92
CA ARG A 257 16.30 -11.81 20.40
C ARG A 257 16.00 -12.66 19.16
N GLU A 258 16.66 -13.82 19.06
CA GLU A 258 16.51 -14.76 17.95
C GLU A 258 15.04 -15.17 17.75
N VAL A 259 14.58 -15.12 16.50
CA VAL A 259 13.30 -15.72 16.09
C VAL A 259 13.59 -16.90 15.19
N LEU A 260 13.19 -18.08 15.68
CA LEU A 260 13.16 -19.33 14.95
C LEU A 260 12.29 -19.19 13.70
N SER A 261 12.89 -19.45 12.56
CA SER A 261 12.25 -19.50 11.25
C SER A 261 11.26 -20.66 11.16
N VAL A 262 9.97 -20.35 11.12
CA VAL A 262 8.93 -21.33 10.78
C VAL A 262 8.85 -21.46 9.26
N PRO A 263 8.87 -22.68 8.67
CA PRO A 263 8.82 -22.86 7.23
C PRO A 263 7.49 -22.37 6.64
N ARG A 264 7.57 -21.53 5.60
CA ARG A 264 6.41 -21.14 4.77
C ARG A 264 6.02 -22.33 3.88
N ILE A 265 4.98 -23.06 4.24
CA ILE A 265 4.37 -24.08 3.38
C ILE A 265 3.42 -23.35 2.41
N PRO A 266 3.60 -23.47 1.07
CA PRO A 266 2.62 -22.98 0.12
C PRO A 266 1.35 -23.82 0.25
N LEU A 267 0.27 -23.22 0.76
CA LEU A 267 -1.04 -23.86 0.72
C LEU A 267 -1.65 -23.64 -0.68
N PRO A 268 -2.14 -24.70 -1.34
CA PRO A 268 -2.78 -24.58 -2.64
C PRO A 268 -4.10 -23.82 -2.49
N CYS A 269 -4.19 -22.66 -3.14
CA CYS A 269 -5.48 -22.04 -3.42
C CYS A 269 -6.22 -22.98 -4.38
N ARG A 270 -7.38 -23.52 -3.97
CA ARG A 270 -8.28 -24.21 -4.90
C ARG A 270 -8.72 -23.20 -5.96
N PRO A 271 -8.44 -23.43 -7.25
CA PRO A 271 -9.07 -22.66 -8.31
C PRO A 271 -10.56 -23.02 -8.27
N GLY A 272 -11.41 -22.09 -7.85
CA GLY A 272 -12.84 -22.18 -8.16
C GLY A 272 -13.00 -22.00 -9.66
N ASP A 273 -13.54 -23.02 -10.33
CA ASP A 273 -13.85 -23.13 -11.77
C ASP A 273 -13.74 -21.83 -12.59
N LEU A 274 -12.57 -21.61 -13.19
CA LEU A 274 -12.27 -20.54 -14.15
C LEU A 274 -12.61 -20.94 -15.59
N THR A 275 -13.78 -21.56 -15.80
CA THR A 275 -14.26 -21.97 -17.14
C THR A 275 -15.68 -21.50 -17.42
N ALA A 276 -15.99 -20.26 -17.04
CA ALA A 276 -17.14 -19.54 -17.61
C ALA A 276 -16.66 -18.18 -18.10
N ARG A 277 -16.54 -18.06 -19.43
CA ARG A 277 -16.38 -16.79 -20.13
C ARG A 277 -17.66 -15.99 -19.87
N SER A 278 -17.66 -15.21 -18.80
CA SER A 278 -18.81 -14.44 -18.38
C SER A 278 -19.11 -13.38 -19.45
N THR A 279 -20.36 -13.37 -19.91
CA THR A 279 -20.91 -12.41 -20.87
C THR A 279 -21.34 -11.09 -20.22
N HIS A 280 -21.01 -10.86 -18.95
CA HIS A 280 -21.36 -9.64 -18.24
C HIS A 280 -20.44 -8.48 -18.61
N ARG A 281 -21.00 -7.29 -18.84
CA ARG A 281 -20.20 -6.06 -18.99
C ARG A 281 -19.28 -5.87 -17.78
N ALA A 282 -18.02 -5.55 -18.03
CA ALA A 282 -17.04 -5.33 -16.98
C ALA A 282 -17.37 -4.04 -16.19
N HIS A 283 -17.24 -4.09 -14.87
CA HIS A 283 -17.41 -2.93 -14.00
C HIS A 283 -16.45 -1.79 -14.40
N PRO A 284 -16.89 -0.51 -14.46
CA PRO A 284 -16.01 0.61 -14.76
C PRO A 284 -14.86 0.74 -13.75
N ARG A 285 -13.62 0.61 -14.22
CA ARG A 285 -12.40 0.66 -13.39
C ARG A 285 -11.66 1.98 -13.60
N TYR A 286 -11.52 2.78 -12.55
CA TYR A 286 -10.72 4.00 -12.56
C TYR A 286 -9.34 3.72 -11.97
N TYR A 287 -8.31 3.69 -12.81
CA TYR A 287 -6.95 3.36 -12.41
C TYR A 287 -6.08 4.61 -12.23
N ILE A 288 -5.42 4.70 -11.08
CA ILE A 288 -4.50 5.77 -10.70
C ILE A 288 -3.18 5.13 -10.28
N ASN A 289 -2.08 5.50 -10.94
CA ASN A 289 -0.75 5.07 -10.60
C ASN A 289 0.05 6.25 -10.04
N ILE A 290 0.54 6.13 -8.81
CA ILE A 290 1.30 7.16 -8.11
C ILE A 290 2.74 6.67 -7.95
N GLU A 291 3.66 7.30 -8.65
CA GLU A 291 5.10 7.01 -8.60
C GLU A 291 5.83 8.06 -7.76
N GLY A 292 6.47 7.61 -6.66
CA GLY A 292 7.18 8.48 -5.73
C GLY A 292 6.57 8.51 -4.33
N CYS A 293 7.21 9.24 -3.42
CA CYS A 293 6.73 9.45 -2.05
C CYS A 293 7.20 10.81 -1.50
N SER A 294 6.65 11.88 -2.06
CA SER A 294 6.97 13.25 -1.66
C SER A 294 5.78 14.18 -1.84
N HIS A 295 5.92 15.44 -1.39
CA HIS A 295 4.95 16.52 -1.58
C HIS A 295 4.56 16.75 -3.06
N LYS A 296 5.39 16.33 -4.02
CA LYS A 296 5.12 16.49 -5.45
C LYS A 296 3.96 15.64 -5.94
N VAL A 297 3.72 14.48 -5.31
CA VAL A 297 2.67 13.53 -5.71
C VAL A 297 1.62 13.31 -4.61
N TYR A 298 1.99 13.47 -3.34
CA TYR A 298 1.05 13.36 -2.23
C TYR A 298 0.79 14.72 -1.58
N GLY A 299 -0.47 15.15 -1.58
CA GLY A 299 -0.88 16.42 -0.98
C GLY A 299 -0.61 16.46 0.51
N VAL A 300 -0.71 15.32 1.21
CA VAL A 300 -0.50 15.22 2.66
C VAL A 300 0.94 15.43 3.13
N ILE A 301 1.92 15.31 2.23
CA ILE A 301 3.35 15.46 2.55
C ILE A 301 3.71 16.94 2.33
N SER A 302 4.31 17.58 3.34
CA SER A 302 4.92 18.90 3.14
C SER A 302 6.31 18.76 2.54
N GLU A 303 6.84 19.82 1.92
CA GLU A 303 8.21 19.82 1.40
C GLU A 303 9.25 19.46 2.49
N ALA A 304 9.02 19.93 3.72
CA ALA A 304 9.86 19.62 4.87
C ALA A 304 9.75 18.16 5.34
N ASP A 305 8.63 17.48 5.05
CA ASP A 305 8.39 16.09 5.46
C ASP A 305 8.89 15.07 4.45
N SER A 306 9.12 15.45 3.18
CA SER A 306 9.64 14.53 2.15
C SER A 306 10.87 13.72 2.61
N PRO A 307 11.91 14.33 3.25
CA PRO A 307 13.05 13.57 3.76
C PRO A 307 12.71 12.60 4.90
N ARG A 308 11.67 12.89 5.69
CA ARG A 308 11.23 12.05 6.81
C ARG A 308 10.54 10.79 6.30
N PHE A 309 9.68 10.93 5.28
CA PHE A 309 9.12 9.78 4.56
C PHE A 309 10.21 8.97 3.87
N ALA A 310 11.24 9.62 3.31
CA ALA A 310 12.41 8.93 2.77
C ALA A 310 13.14 8.10 3.83
N GLY A 311 13.37 8.67 5.02
CA GLY A 311 14.00 7.95 6.13
C GLY A 311 13.18 6.74 6.60
N ILE A 312 11.85 6.86 6.63
CA ILE A 312 10.95 5.77 6.98
C ILE A 312 10.98 4.66 5.91
N LEU A 313 11.01 5.02 4.64
CA LEU A 313 11.02 4.09 3.50
C LEU A 313 12.38 3.47 3.22
N ALA A 314 13.47 4.15 3.60
CA ALA A 314 14.83 3.66 3.42
C ALA A 314 14.90 2.25 4.01
N ALA A 315 15.00 1.25 3.13
CA ALA A 315 15.08 -0.12 3.53
C ALA A 315 16.35 -0.27 4.37
N GLY A 316 16.17 -0.63 5.63
CA GLY A 316 17.29 -1.03 6.41
C GLY A 316 17.85 -2.32 5.81
N GLY A 317 18.94 -2.26 5.04
CA GLY A 317 19.67 -3.47 4.67
C GLY A 317 20.19 -4.19 5.92
N LEU A 318 20.73 -5.40 5.78
CA LEU A 318 21.31 -6.17 6.90
C LEU A 318 22.25 -5.32 7.78
N PHE A 319 22.92 -4.34 7.17
CA PHE A 319 23.88 -3.46 7.83
C PHE A 319 23.31 -2.14 8.35
N SER A 320 22.05 -1.82 8.05
CA SER A 320 21.43 -0.58 8.53
C SER A 320 21.27 -0.49 10.04
N GLU A 321 21.25 -1.64 10.71
CA GLU A 321 21.23 -1.78 12.17
C GLU A 321 22.62 -2.13 12.73
N HIS A 322 23.66 -2.11 11.88
CA HIS A 322 25.01 -2.46 12.30
C HIS A 322 25.53 -1.41 13.29
N SER A 323 25.79 -1.84 14.53
CA SER A 323 26.13 -0.93 15.63
C SER A 323 27.48 -0.21 15.46
N ARG A 324 28.26 -0.61 14.45
CA ARG A 324 29.58 -0.09 14.09
C ARG A 324 29.65 0.12 12.58
N PRO A 325 29.03 1.16 12.02
CA PRO A 325 28.99 1.38 10.57
C PRO A 325 30.40 1.45 9.95
N GLU A 326 31.41 1.84 10.73
CA GLU A 326 32.81 1.82 10.31
C GLU A 326 33.39 0.43 10.04
N LEU A 327 32.74 -0.63 10.55
CA LEU A 327 33.12 -2.03 10.33
C LEU A 327 32.23 -2.76 9.31
N GLU A 328 31.32 -2.03 8.65
CA GLU A 328 30.37 -2.62 7.71
C GLU A 328 31.08 -3.34 6.55
N ALA A 329 32.18 -2.77 6.05
CA ALA A 329 32.96 -3.36 4.96
C ALA A 329 33.55 -4.71 5.35
N GLU A 330 34.12 -4.82 6.56
CA GLU A 330 34.70 -6.03 7.11
C GLU A 330 33.63 -7.11 7.36
N VAL A 331 32.44 -6.72 7.82
CA VAL A 331 31.33 -7.68 7.98
C VAL A 331 30.76 -8.10 6.63
N GLN A 332 30.75 -7.23 5.62
CA GLN A 332 30.41 -7.62 4.25
C GLN A 332 31.40 -8.64 3.65
N GLU A 333 32.68 -8.61 4.03
CA GLU A 333 33.66 -9.62 3.60
C GLU A 333 33.38 -11.02 4.15
N LEU A 334 32.66 -11.13 5.28
CA LEU A 334 32.12 -12.39 5.80
C LEU A 334 30.97 -12.95 4.95
N LYS A 335 30.50 -12.18 3.95
CA LYS A 335 29.43 -12.52 3.00
C LYS A 335 28.13 -12.98 3.66
N PRO A 336 27.60 -12.24 4.67
CA PRO A 336 26.32 -12.58 5.27
C PRO A 336 25.15 -12.41 4.28
N GLU A 337 25.32 -11.55 3.27
CA GLU A 337 24.54 -11.54 2.04
C GLU A 337 25.49 -11.65 0.83
N TRP A 338 25.07 -12.38 -0.19
CA TRP A 338 25.86 -12.56 -1.41
C TRP A 338 25.42 -11.59 -2.50
N ASN A 339 26.09 -10.43 -2.58
CA ASN A 339 25.73 -9.34 -3.48
C ASN A 339 26.71 -9.22 -4.66
N ARG A 340 26.25 -8.77 -5.84
CA ARG A 340 27.13 -8.52 -7.01
C ARG A 340 27.98 -7.26 -6.79
N ASN A 341 29.01 -7.40 -5.97
CA ASN A 341 29.95 -6.35 -5.62
C ASN A 341 31.34 -6.94 -5.40
N ARG A 342 32.33 -6.06 -5.20
CA ARG A 342 33.72 -6.47 -4.95
C ARG A 342 33.91 -7.23 -3.64
N ALA A 343 33.08 -7.02 -2.62
CA ALA A 343 33.19 -7.74 -1.35
C ALA A 343 32.84 -9.24 -1.50
N CYS A 344 31.84 -9.59 -2.31
CA CYS A 344 31.45 -10.99 -2.51
C CYS A 344 32.12 -11.66 -3.73
N TYR A 345 32.47 -10.88 -4.77
CA TYR A 345 33.03 -11.39 -6.04
C TYR A 345 34.45 -10.89 -6.35
N GLY A 346 35.11 -10.18 -5.44
CA GLY A 346 36.46 -9.64 -5.67
C GLY A 346 37.54 -10.70 -5.94
N TRP A 347 37.24 -11.97 -5.71
CA TRP A 347 38.08 -13.13 -6.02
C TRP A 347 37.92 -13.66 -7.46
N THR A 348 36.88 -13.25 -8.20
CA THR A 348 36.69 -13.63 -9.61
C THR A 348 37.27 -12.56 -10.51
N ASP A 349 38.07 -12.87 -11.54
CA ASP A 349 38.53 -11.92 -12.58
C ASP A 349 37.41 -11.53 -13.57
N GLN A 350 36.22 -11.23 -13.07
CA GLN A 350 35.00 -10.93 -13.84
C GLN A 350 34.48 -9.56 -13.41
N PRO A 351 34.93 -8.47 -14.07
CA PRO A 351 34.52 -7.10 -13.74
C PRO A 351 33.01 -6.85 -13.77
N GLU A 352 32.28 -7.63 -14.56
CA GLU A 352 30.82 -7.62 -14.68
C GLU A 352 30.11 -8.08 -13.40
N LEU A 353 30.81 -8.82 -12.53
CA LEU A 353 30.33 -9.22 -11.20
C LEU A 353 30.68 -8.19 -10.12
N TRP A 354 31.62 -7.29 -10.40
CA TRP A 354 32.05 -6.21 -9.51
C TRP A 354 31.31 -4.90 -9.75
N SER A 355 30.75 -4.73 -10.95
CA SER A 355 29.77 -3.68 -11.16
C SER A 355 28.60 -3.99 -10.25
N SER A 356 28.48 -3.24 -9.14
CA SER A 356 27.16 -2.93 -8.60
C SER A 356 26.31 -2.68 -9.82
N SER A 357 25.23 -3.45 -10.00
CA SER A 357 24.19 -3.09 -10.96
C SER A 357 24.13 -1.59 -10.94
N LYS A 358 24.34 -0.94 -12.09
CA LYS A 358 24.01 0.47 -12.20
C LYS A 358 22.50 0.55 -11.97
N GLU A 359 22.06 0.49 -10.72
CA GLU A 359 21.31 1.57 -10.11
C GLU A 359 22.19 2.81 -10.32
N GLY A 360 22.30 3.24 -11.59
CA GLY A 360 22.39 4.65 -11.84
C GLY A 360 21.23 5.23 -11.06
N GLU A 361 21.44 6.39 -10.46
CA GLU A 361 20.36 7.27 -10.08
C GLU A 361 19.36 7.29 -11.25
N ARG A 362 18.38 6.39 -11.17
CA ARG A 362 17.14 6.54 -11.88
C ARG A 362 16.56 7.69 -11.09
N ILE A 363 16.78 8.90 -11.59
CA ILE A 363 15.95 10.03 -11.23
C ILE A 363 14.58 9.60 -11.75
N VAL A 364 13.87 8.80 -10.96
CA VAL A 364 12.48 8.48 -11.23
C VAL A 364 11.78 9.81 -11.04
N GLN A 365 11.34 10.40 -12.13
CA GLN A 365 10.47 11.57 -12.05
C GLN A 365 9.21 11.11 -11.35
N GLU A 366 8.99 11.61 -10.15
CA GLU A 366 7.75 11.40 -9.43
C GLU A 366 6.59 11.95 -10.28
N LYS A 367 5.54 11.16 -10.43
CA LYS A 367 4.41 11.49 -11.28
C LYS A 367 3.17 10.71 -10.87
N ILE A 368 2.02 11.20 -11.31
CA ILE A 368 0.76 10.47 -11.29
C ILE A 368 0.32 10.20 -12.73
N VAL A 369 -0.13 8.98 -12.98
CA VAL A 369 -0.63 8.54 -14.29
C VAL A 369 -2.03 7.96 -14.11
N CYS A 370 -2.96 8.42 -14.94
CA CYS A 370 -4.35 7.98 -14.93
C CYS A 370 -4.65 7.13 -16.16
N GLY A 371 -5.34 6.00 -15.94
CA GLY A 371 -5.74 5.06 -16.99
C GLY A 371 -4.70 3.97 -17.31
N ALA A 372 -5.18 2.81 -17.75
CA ALA A 372 -4.35 1.66 -18.09
C ALA A 372 -3.50 1.84 -19.37
N ALA A 373 -3.95 2.68 -20.31
CA ALA A 373 -3.28 2.86 -21.61
C ALA A 373 -2.00 3.73 -21.54
N THR A 374 -1.86 4.53 -20.48
CA THR A 374 -0.75 5.47 -20.25
C THR A 374 0.29 4.93 -19.26
N ALA A 375 -0.03 3.85 -18.54
CA ALA A 375 0.92 3.10 -17.73
C ALA A 375 1.84 2.29 -18.65
N GLU A 376 3.11 2.69 -18.79
CA GLU A 376 4.08 1.85 -19.50
C GLU A 376 4.15 0.46 -18.84
N PRO A 377 3.98 -0.64 -19.60
CA PRO A 377 4.10 -1.96 -19.03
C PRO A 377 5.50 -2.13 -18.42
N TRP A 378 5.55 -2.65 -17.20
CA TRP A 378 6.80 -2.93 -16.49
C TRP A 378 7.70 -3.82 -17.37
N LYS A 379 8.74 -3.22 -17.97
CA LYS A 379 9.72 -3.96 -18.77
C LYS A 379 10.73 -4.58 -17.83
N PHE A 380 10.57 -5.88 -17.55
CA PHE A 380 11.68 -6.67 -17.02
C PHE A 380 12.89 -6.54 -17.96
N PRO A 381 14.12 -6.36 -17.45
CA PRO A 381 15.29 -6.57 -18.27
C PRO A 381 15.24 -8.03 -18.75
N ALA A 382 15.06 -8.21 -20.06
CA ALA A 382 15.04 -9.53 -20.67
C ALA A 382 16.27 -10.30 -20.19
N ARG A 383 16.07 -11.46 -19.54
CA ARG A 383 17.13 -12.43 -19.34
C ARG A 383 17.65 -12.76 -20.73
N LYS A 384 18.83 -12.24 -21.08
CA LYS A 384 19.59 -12.78 -22.22
C LYS A 384 19.86 -14.23 -21.86
N ASN A 385 19.14 -15.16 -22.49
CA ASN A 385 19.50 -16.57 -22.47
C ASN A 385 20.93 -16.67 -23.02
N HIS A 386 21.92 -16.77 -22.15
CA HIS A 386 23.20 -17.34 -22.55
C HIS A 386 22.94 -18.82 -22.73
N GLN A 387 23.05 -19.27 -23.98
CA GLN A 387 23.20 -20.68 -24.28
C GLN A 387 24.39 -21.18 -23.46
N VAL A 388 24.11 -22.09 -22.53
CA VAL A 388 25.14 -22.94 -21.94
C VAL A 388 25.50 -23.93 -23.05
N GLU A 389 26.54 -23.60 -23.82
CA GLU A 389 27.21 -24.58 -24.65
C GLU A 389 28.04 -25.49 -23.73
N ASN A 390 27.84 -26.79 -23.92
CA ASN A 390 28.56 -27.87 -23.28
C ASN A 390 30.07 -27.69 -23.43
N ILE A 391 30.79 -27.77 -22.32
CA ILE A 391 32.20 -28.17 -22.31
C ILE A 391 32.35 -29.25 -21.24
N CYS A 392 32.12 -30.48 -21.65
CA CYS A 392 32.88 -31.64 -21.17
C CYS A 392 33.99 -31.89 -22.21
N GLU A 393 35.16 -32.30 -21.73
CA GLU A 393 36.48 -32.54 -22.39
C GLU A 393 37.49 -31.51 -21.87
N THR A 394 38.52 -31.85 -21.08
CA THR A 394 39.28 -33.09 -20.88
C THR A 394 39.81 -33.17 -19.45
#